data_AF-C5F168-F1
#
_entry.id   AF-C5F168-F1
#
_cell.length_a   1.000
_cell.length_b   1.000
_cell.length_c   1.000
_cell.angle_alpha   90.00
_cell.angle_beta   90.00
_cell.angle_gamma   90.00
#
_symmetry.space_group_name_H-M   'P 1'
#
loop_
_entity.id
_entity.type
_entity.pdbx_description
1 polymer ?
#
loop_
_entity_poly.entity_id
_entity_poly.type
_entity_poly.pdbx_seq_one_letter_code
_entity_poly.pdbx_strand_id
1 'polypeptide(L)'
;MPHAFHFLRNNLFTSYTLEVDFPQIYDFEKNTELAKNALDSIKAIYNKEKFISQNEHQFEDDFISEVLEILGWSFIRQEEKIIQGKLEKPDFLLFTNQDSKNTYLQIPKEQRTANNEYFSVIAESKAYKVEIDNKKIKDNPHFQILRYLSNLKKDYGILTNGRIWRFYDNSKLSATKIFYEIDLEAILAMDNPHDESTLESSRQAESKSHILSQLQAFNYFYHIFHAKNFTQDFKEYKELLETMLETCHSKPFPLRHSEGCKPEESKSIESTIAIKDSLFATQIQNDGDISPNAHHDEIVSHSEPLGEKSKITKEQLEDSFIRYDREFFRLGFRAVASDTNERTLIFSLLPKNVGCGNSIWASIPKRYIIDSHGNIAIQSVNHKRLLFALGICNSLVVDYIARGMIQINVNKTYLERIPLPQPSDEELETKQDYIYKNALILQLYHDKAGDFEDLQKEFGIDKGQIPSTQKAYDTLRAKLDIHIAKLYGLSKEEFCAILESFKVLHDKQPRYITLLKSLWE
;
A
#
# COMPACT_ATOMS: atom_id res chain seq x y z
N MET A 1 -13.15 3.37 -14.69
CA MET A 1 -14.00 3.06 -13.51
C MET A 1 -15.21 2.29 -14.00
N PRO A 2 -15.59 1.18 -13.35
CA PRO A 2 -16.86 0.54 -13.63
C PRO A 2 -18.02 1.53 -13.43
N HIS A 3 -19.14 1.29 -14.10
CA HIS A 3 -20.35 2.12 -14.02
C HIS A 3 -20.94 2.24 -12.58
N ALA A 4 -20.47 1.42 -11.63
CA ALA A 4 -20.93 1.41 -10.24
C ALA A 4 -20.50 2.63 -9.40
N PHE A 5 -19.35 3.26 -9.71
CA PHE A 5 -18.71 4.30 -8.88
C PHE A 5 -18.84 5.73 -9.46
N HIS A 6 -20.02 6.11 -9.93
CA HIS A 6 -20.23 7.41 -10.59
C HIS A 6 -19.99 8.62 -9.66
N PHE A 7 -20.09 8.43 -8.34
CA PHE A 7 -19.83 9.44 -7.31
C PHE A 7 -18.35 9.53 -6.89
N LEU A 8 -17.46 8.71 -7.44
CA LEU A 8 -16.07 8.59 -7.00
C LEU A 8 -15.10 8.87 -8.16
N ARG A 9 -14.20 9.82 -7.95
CA ARG A 9 -13.03 10.06 -8.80
C ARG A 9 -11.77 9.76 -8.02
N ASN A 10 -10.99 8.79 -8.48
CA ASN A 10 -9.83 8.33 -7.72
C ASN A 10 -8.68 7.94 -8.65
N ASN A 11 -7.47 8.31 -8.24
CA ASN A 11 -6.21 7.80 -8.77
C ASN A 11 -5.16 7.57 -7.67
N LEU A 12 -5.62 7.53 -6.41
CA LEU A 12 -4.82 7.21 -5.23
C LEU A 12 -4.85 5.71 -4.93
N PHE A 13 -6.02 5.08 -5.03
CA PHE A 13 -6.23 3.64 -4.77
C PHE A 13 -6.47 2.85 -6.06
N THR A 14 -6.18 1.56 -6.06
CA THR A 14 -6.51 0.68 -7.19
C THR A 14 -7.98 0.28 -7.17
N SER A 15 -8.54 -0.20 -8.29
CA SER A 15 -9.92 -0.74 -8.31
C SER A 15 -10.08 -1.92 -7.35
N TYR A 16 -9.06 -2.77 -7.23
CA TYR A 16 -9.06 -3.90 -6.29
C TYR A 16 -9.17 -3.40 -4.85
N THR A 17 -8.43 -2.35 -4.50
CA THR A 17 -8.49 -1.75 -3.17
C THR A 17 -9.87 -1.19 -2.84
N LEU A 18 -10.54 -0.58 -3.82
CA LEU A 18 -11.89 -0.04 -3.62
C LEU A 18 -12.96 -1.15 -3.52
N GLU A 19 -12.88 -2.17 -4.37
CA GLU A 19 -13.93 -3.18 -4.50
C GLU A 19 -13.78 -4.34 -3.50
N VAL A 20 -12.55 -4.65 -3.10
CA VAL A 20 -12.22 -5.82 -2.28
C VAL A 20 -11.66 -5.42 -0.92
N ASP A 21 -10.61 -4.59 -0.90
CA ASP A 21 -9.92 -4.29 0.36
C ASP A 21 -10.75 -3.38 1.27
N PHE A 22 -11.35 -2.31 0.76
CA PHE A 22 -12.10 -1.36 1.58
C PHE A 22 -13.24 -2.00 2.38
N PRO A 23 -14.14 -2.81 1.77
CA PRO A 23 -15.18 -3.50 2.53
C PRO A 23 -14.65 -4.38 3.66
N GLN A 24 -13.47 -4.98 3.48
CA GLN A 24 -12.83 -5.85 4.47
C GLN A 24 -12.09 -5.06 5.55
N ILE A 25 -11.22 -4.12 5.16
CA ILE A 25 -10.44 -3.25 6.05
C ILE A 25 -11.35 -2.52 7.01
N TYR A 26 -12.43 -1.96 6.47
CA TYR A 26 -13.34 -1.11 7.23
C TYR A 26 -14.53 -1.88 7.79
N ASP A 27 -14.64 -3.18 7.51
CA ASP A 27 -15.70 -4.06 7.95
C ASP A 27 -17.08 -3.38 7.78
N PHE A 28 -17.46 -3.14 6.52
CA PHE A 28 -18.68 -2.39 6.20
C PHE A 28 -19.92 -3.00 6.84
N GLU A 29 -19.99 -4.34 6.92
CA GLU A 29 -21.13 -5.04 7.53
C GLU A 29 -21.23 -4.72 9.03
N LYS A 30 -20.13 -4.87 9.78
CA LYS A 30 -20.14 -4.58 11.23
C LYS A 30 -20.35 -3.10 11.54
N ASN A 31 -19.88 -2.20 10.68
CA ASN A 31 -20.01 -0.75 10.87
C ASN A 31 -21.25 -0.15 10.18
N THR A 32 -22.13 -0.98 9.61
CA THR A 32 -23.31 -0.52 8.83
C THR A 32 -24.20 0.44 9.63
N GLU A 33 -24.46 0.15 10.91
CA GLU A 33 -25.31 0.99 11.74
C GLU A 33 -24.68 2.35 12.05
N LEU A 34 -23.37 2.40 12.31
CA LEU A 34 -22.62 3.64 12.52
C LEU A 34 -22.61 4.51 11.25
N ALA A 35 -22.32 3.90 10.10
CA ALA A 35 -22.34 4.58 8.82
C ALA A 35 -23.75 5.09 8.48
N LYS A 36 -24.79 4.31 8.78
CA LYS A 36 -26.19 4.72 8.58
C LYS A 36 -26.57 5.90 9.46
N ASN A 37 -26.24 5.86 10.75
CA ASN A 37 -26.51 6.97 11.67
C ASN A 37 -25.80 8.25 11.22
N ALA A 38 -24.55 8.15 10.79
CA ALA A 38 -23.80 9.27 10.22
C ALA A 38 -24.46 9.81 8.93
N LEU A 39 -24.89 8.93 8.01
CA LEU A 39 -25.62 9.32 6.80
C LEU A 39 -26.90 10.08 7.13
N ASP A 40 -27.71 9.55 8.05
CA ASP A 40 -28.98 10.16 8.45
C ASP A 40 -28.75 11.51 9.14
N SER A 41 -27.68 11.64 9.93
CA SER A 41 -27.28 12.89 10.58
C SER A 41 -26.84 13.94 9.57
N ILE A 42 -26.01 13.57 8.58
CA ILE A 42 -25.58 14.47 7.51
C ILE A 42 -26.78 14.89 6.64
N LYS A 43 -27.69 13.97 6.33
CA LYS A 43 -28.93 14.30 5.59
C LYS A 43 -29.79 15.29 6.35
N ALA A 44 -29.94 15.13 7.67
CA ALA A 44 -30.77 16.01 8.49
C ALA A 44 -30.28 17.47 8.47
N ILE A 45 -28.96 17.68 8.39
CA ILE A 45 -28.37 19.03 8.33
C ILE A 45 -28.20 19.55 6.88
N TYR A 46 -28.32 18.69 5.86
CA TYR A 46 -28.09 19.06 4.47
C TYR A 46 -29.21 19.95 3.90
N ASN A 47 -28.90 21.22 3.63
CA ASN A 47 -29.82 22.17 3.01
C ASN A 47 -29.14 22.97 1.88
N LYS A 48 -29.28 22.47 0.65
CA LYS A 48 -28.68 23.06 -0.55
C LYS A 48 -29.03 24.53 -0.78
N GLU A 49 -30.30 24.92 -0.60
CA GLU A 49 -30.74 26.30 -0.84
C GLU A 49 -30.12 27.27 0.16
N LYS A 50 -30.06 26.86 1.44
CA LYS A 50 -29.38 27.61 2.51
C LYS A 50 -27.91 27.80 2.16
N PHE A 51 -27.19 26.73 1.85
CA PHE A 51 -25.74 26.76 1.60
C PHE A 51 -25.35 27.59 0.37
N ILE A 52 -26.20 27.62 -0.66
CA ILE A 52 -26.03 28.44 -1.87
C ILE A 52 -26.07 29.95 -1.57
N SER A 53 -26.78 30.35 -0.51
CA SER A 53 -26.97 31.75 -0.10
C SER A 53 -25.97 32.24 0.95
N GLN A 54 -25.26 31.33 1.60
CA GLN A 54 -24.31 31.63 2.67
C GLN A 54 -22.94 32.07 2.15
N ASN A 55 -22.22 32.85 2.96
CA ASN A 55 -20.79 33.09 2.75
C ASN A 55 -19.96 31.90 3.25
N GLU A 56 -18.65 31.90 2.95
CA GLU A 56 -17.74 30.78 3.26
C GLU A 56 -17.73 30.43 4.75
N HIS A 57 -17.58 31.41 5.65
CA HIS A 57 -17.53 31.15 7.09
C HIS A 57 -18.86 30.61 7.66
N GLN A 58 -20.00 31.17 7.22
CA GLN A 58 -21.31 30.67 7.63
C GLN A 58 -21.54 29.23 7.16
N PHE A 59 -21.15 28.93 5.92
CA PHE A 59 -21.28 27.59 5.36
C PHE A 59 -20.33 26.58 6.03
N GLU A 60 -19.12 27.01 6.37
CA GLU A 60 -18.18 26.21 7.16
C GLU A 60 -18.78 25.82 8.50
N ASP A 61 -19.32 26.78 9.24
CA ASP A 61 -19.90 26.53 10.57
C ASP A 61 -21.17 25.68 10.48
N ASP A 62 -22.08 26.00 9.57
CA ASP A 62 -23.39 25.35 9.49
C ASP A 62 -23.37 23.95 8.85
N PHE A 63 -22.29 23.57 8.16
CA PHE A 63 -22.23 22.29 7.45
C PHE A 63 -20.88 21.58 7.56
N ILE A 64 -19.77 22.23 7.20
CA ILE A 64 -18.46 21.54 7.16
C ILE A 64 -18.02 21.09 8.55
N SER A 65 -18.11 21.99 9.54
CA SER A 65 -17.81 21.71 10.95
C SER A 65 -18.67 20.56 11.47
N GLU A 66 -19.99 20.62 11.27
CA GLU A 66 -20.93 19.57 11.69
C GLU A 66 -20.61 18.21 11.05
N VAL A 67 -20.29 18.17 9.75
CA VAL A 67 -19.89 16.92 9.08
C VAL A 67 -18.57 16.39 9.65
N LEU A 68 -17.60 17.26 9.96
CA LEU A 68 -16.35 16.84 10.59
C LEU A 68 -16.60 16.24 11.99
N GLU A 69 -17.49 16.83 12.79
CA GLU A 69 -17.88 16.28 14.10
C GLU A 69 -18.58 14.92 13.96
N ILE A 70 -19.50 14.77 13.01
CA ILE A 70 -20.16 13.48 12.70
C ILE A 70 -19.13 12.41 12.31
N LEU A 71 -18.07 12.80 11.61
CA LEU A 71 -16.95 11.92 11.24
C LEU A 71 -15.94 11.68 12.38
N GLY A 72 -16.23 12.18 13.59
CA GLY A 72 -15.46 11.96 14.81
C GLY A 72 -14.25 12.88 14.99
N TRP A 73 -14.12 13.94 14.19
CA TRP A 73 -13.00 14.87 14.31
C TRP A 73 -13.19 15.85 15.45
N SER A 74 -12.14 16.04 16.24
CA SER A 74 -11.98 17.23 17.07
C SER A 74 -11.14 18.23 16.27
N PHE A 75 -11.46 19.53 16.25
CA PHE A 75 -10.69 20.48 15.43
C PHE A 75 -10.49 21.85 16.06
N ILE A 76 -9.50 22.58 15.56
CA ILE A 76 -9.28 24.01 15.81
C ILE A 76 -9.37 24.75 14.48
N ARG A 77 -10.13 25.84 14.46
CA ARG A 77 -10.29 26.68 13.27
C ARG A 77 -9.20 27.74 13.17
N GLN A 78 -8.76 28.02 11.95
CA GLN A 78 -8.01 29.23 11.61
C GLN A 78 -6.76 29.48 12.49
N GLU A 79 -6.08 28.41 12.90
CA GLU A 79 -4.87 28.51 13.72
C GLU A 79 -3.70 29.01 12.85
N GLU A 80 -3.00 30.03 13.34
CA GLU A 80 -1.86 30.62 12.65
C GLU A 80 -0.59 29.78 12.84
N LYS A 81 0.06 29.42 11.73
CA LYS A 81 1.29 28.64 11.70
C LYS A 81 2.40 29.44 11.04
N ILE A 82 3.57 29.47 11.66
CA ILE A 82 4.72 30.22 11.14
C ILE A 82 5.84 29.23 10.87
N ILE A 83 6.18 29.07 9.58
CA ILE A 83 7.26 28.19 9.16
C ILE A 83 8.16 28.97 8.20
N GLN A 84 9.45 29.04 8.54
CA GLN A 84 10.46 29.78 7.77
C GLN A 84 10.05 31.24 7.48
N GLY A 85 9.41 31.90 8.46
CA GLY A 85 8.95 33.28 8.35
C GLY A 85 7.68 33.48 7.52
N LYS A 86 7.08 32.41 6.99
CA LYS A 86 5.82 32.45 6.25
C LYS A 86 4.64 32.09 7.15
N LEU A 87 3.63 32.94 7.15
CA LEU A 87 2.35 32.69 7.79
C LEU A 87 1.49 31.77 6.91
N GLU A 88 1.10 30.63 7.46
CA GLU A 88 0.11 29.72 6.90
C GLU A 88 -1.07 29.64 7.88
N LYS A 89 -2.30 29.70 7.38
CA LYS A 89 -3.51 29.71 8.21
C LYS A 89 -4.55 28.79 7.58
N PRO A 90 -4.45 27.46 7.81
CA PRO A 90 -5.44 26.52 7.33
C PRO A 90 -6.79 26.73 8.00
N ASP A 91 -7.89 26.39 7.31
CA ASP A 91 -9.24 26.55 7.86
C ASP A 91 -9.45 25.66 9.09
N PHE A 92 -8.96 24.42 9.04
CA PHE A 92 -9.10 23.45 10.12
C PHE A 92 -7.81 22.65 10.36
N LEU A 93 -7.41 22.55 11.64
CA LEU A 93 -6.49 21.54 12.13
C LEU A 93 -7.29 20.41 12.77
N LEU A 94 -7.20 19.20 12.22
CA LEU A 94 -8.01 18.06 12.64
C LEU A 94 -7.22 17.11 13.56
N PHE A 95 -7.82 16.80 14.70
CA PHE A 95 -7.34 15.93 15.75
C PHE A 95 -8.25 14.70 15.84
N THR A 96 -7.65 13.54 16.04
CA THR A 96 -8.36 12.25 16.00
C THR A 96 -9.18 11.97 17.27
N ASN A 97 -8.90 12.70 18.33
CA ASN A 97 -9.60 12.65 19.61
C ASN A 97 -9.48 14.00 20.32
N GLN A 98 -10.35 14.19 21.30
CA GLN A 98 -10.44 15.44 22.06
C GLN A 98 -9.23 15.67 22.96
N ASP A 99 -8.57 14.62 23.45
CA ASP A 99 -7.40 14.72 24.34
C ASP A 99 -6.21 15.33 23.61
N SER A 100 -5.91 14.89 22.39
CA SER A 100 -4.84 15.47 21.56
C SER A 100 -5.07 16.97 21.30
N LYS A 101 -6.34 17.37 21.07
CA LYS A 101 -6.71 18.79 20.95
C LYS A 101 -6.49 19.54 22.27
N ASN A 102 -6.88 18.95 23.40
CA ASN A 102 -6.72 19.56 24.71
C ASN A 102 -5.23 19.75 25.07
N THR A 103 -4.40 18.74 24.85
CA THR A 103 -2.94 18.82 25.04
C THR A 103 -2.34 19.91 24.15
N TYR A 104 -2.77 19.99 22.89
CA TYR A 104 -2.32 21.06 22.00
C TYR A 104 -2.69 22.46 22.52
N LEU A 105 -3.90 22.63 23.04
CA LEU A 105 -4.37 23.92 23.57
C LEU A 105 -3.66 24.34 24.87
N GLN A 106 -3.08 23.40 25.62
CA GLN A 106 -2.26 23.71 26.79
C GLN A 106 -0.91 24.32 26.43
N ILE A 107 -0.46 24.18 25.16
CA ILE A 107 0.77 24.80 24.68
C ILE A 107 0.56 26.31 24.54
N PRO A 108 1.48 27.16 25.04
CA PRO A 108 1.43 28.60 24.84
C PRO A 108 1.26 28.97 23.36
N LYS A 109 0.39 29.95 23.07
CA LYS A 109 0.02 30.32 21.69
C LYS A 109 1.23 30.63 20.79
N GLU A 110 2.26 31.27 21.35
CA GLU A 110 3.50 31.59 20.66
C GLU A 110 4.25 30.34 20.17
N GLN A 111 4.23 29.26 20.95
CA GLN A 111 4.89 27.99 20.64
C GLN A 111 4.04 27.11 19.71
N ARG A 112 2.71 27.27 19.74
CA ARG A 112 1.78 26.55 18.86
C ARG A 112 2.01 26.82 17.37
N THR A 113 2.50 28.00 17.02
CA THR A 113 2.74 28.41 15.63
C THR A 113 3.72 27.49 14.90
N ALA A 114 4.70 26.92 15.62
CA ALA A 114 5.72 26.01 15.08
C ALA A 114 5.46 24.53 15.41
N ASN A 115 4.58 24.22 16.38
CA ASN A 115 4.30 22.85 16.79
C ASN A 115 3.22 22.20 15.92
N ASN A 116 3.58 21.17 15.17
CA ASN A 116 2.64 20.45 14.31
C ASN A 116 2.33 19.03 14.78
N GLU A 117 2.84 18.56 15.90
CA GLU A 117 2.83 17.14 16.25
C GLU A 117 1.41 16.58 16.50
N TYR A 118 0.56 17.36 17.17
CA TYR A 118 -0.68 16.88 17.78
C TYR A 118 -1.89 16.71 16.85
N PHE A 119 -1.92 17.36 15.68
CA PHE A 119 -3.03 17.22 14.72
C PHE A 119 -2.64 16.27 13.60
N SER A 120 -3.55 15.42 13.13
CA SER A 120 -3.26 14.38 12.13
C SER A 120 -3.49 14.85 10.69
N VAL A 121 -4.51 15.69 10.47
CA VAL A 121 -4.97 16.08 9.13
C VAL A 121 -5.19 17.59 9.06
N ILE A 122 -4.89 18.19 7.91
CA ILE A 122 -5.25 19.58 7.60
C ILE A 122 -6.49 19.56 6.73
N ALA A 123 -7.52 20.33 7.05
CA ALA A 123 -8.68 20.52 6.19
C ALA A 123 -8.76 21.98 5.71
N GLU A 124 -8.95 22.13 4.41
CA GLU A 124 -9.24 23.40 3.74
C GLU A 124 -10.64 23.34 3.14
N SER A 125 -11.43 24.37 3.36
CA SER A 125 -12.79 24.50 2.86
C SER A 125 -12.90 25.61 1.82
N LYS A 126 -13.96 25.56 1.04
CA LYS A 126 -14.37 26.62 0.11
C LYS A 126 -15.88 26.77 0.18
N ALA A 127 -16.38 27.96 -0.17
CA ALA A 127 -17.82 28.17 -0.29
C ALA A 127 -18.49 27.16 -1.24
N TYR A 128 -19.75 26.81 -0.98
CA TYR A 128 -20.50 25.75 -1.68
C TYR A 128 -20.43 25.78 -3.23
N LYS A 129 -20.44 26.98 -3.82
CA LYS A 129 -20.39 27.21 -5.28
C LYS A 129 -18.98 27.20 -5.87
N VAL A 130 -17.94 27.28 -5.05
CA VAL A 130 -16.56 27.37 -5.50
C VAL A 130 -16.06 25.97 -5.85
N GLU A 131 -15.46 25.83 -7.04
CA GLU A 131 -14.83 24.57 -7.45
C GLU A 131 -13.53 24.35 -6.68
N ILE A 132 -13.35 23.14 -6.15
CA ILE A 132 -12.12 22.76 -5.44
C ILE A 132 -10.91 22.55 -6.37
N ASP A 133 -11.13 22.44 -7.68
CA ASP A 133 -10.06 22.42 -8.70
C ASP A 133 -10.50 23.15 -9.97
N ASN A 134 -10.21 24.45 -10.03
CA ASN A 134 -10.56 25.34 -11.13
C ASN A 134 -9.67 25.19 -12.39
N LYS A 135 -8.80 24.16 -12.44
CA LYS A 135 -7.84 23.87 -13.52
C LYS A 135 -6.82 24.99 -13.81
N LYS A 136 -6.77 26.05 -13.02
CA LYS A 136 -5.76 27.11 -13.12
C LYS A 136 -4.55 26.74 -12.26
N ILE A 137 -3.40 27.36 -12.56
CA ILE A 137 -2.18 27.20 -11.75
C ILE A 137 -2.20 28.18 -10.57
N LYS A 138 -2.60 29.43 -10.83
CA LYS A 138 -2.71 30.47 -9.82
C LYS A 138 -4.06 30.37 -9.11
N ASP A 139 -4.06 30.58 -7.79
CA ASP A 139 -5.26 30.63 -6.94
C ASP A 139 -6.16 29.37 -7.07
N ASN A 140 -5.53 28.20 -7.21
CA ASN A 140 -6.23 26.91 -7.23
C ASN A 140 -6.22 26.29 -5.83
N PRO A 141 -7.39 25.99 -5.23
CA PRO A 141 -7.47 25.38 -3.90
C PRO A 141 -6.66 24.08 -3.77
N HIS A 142 -6.53 23.31 -4.86
CA HIS A 142 -5.66 22.12 -4.90
C HIS A 142 -4.19 22.43 -4.57
N PHE A 143 -3.61 23.48 -5.15
CA PHE A 143 -2.21 23.83 -4.85
C PHE A 143 -2.07 24.50 -3.48
N GLN A 144 -3.14 25.10 -2.95
CA GLN A 144 -3.16 25.67 -1.61
C GLN A 144 -3.03 24.58 -0.54
N ILE A 145 -3.84 23.52 -0.59
CA ILE A 145 -3.77 22.42 0.39
C ILE A 145 -2.42 21.68 0.32
N LEU A 146 -1.90 21.40 -0.89
CA LEU A 146 -0.58 20.76 -1.04
C LEU A 146 0.55 21.62 -0.47
N ARG A 147 0.44 22.95 -0.58
CA ARG A 147 1.39 23.87 0.04
C ARG A 147 1.33 23.81 1.56
N TYR A 148 0.14 23.72 2.15
CA TYR A 148 0.00 23.53 3.60
C TYR A 148 0.62 22.21 4.06
N LEU A 149 0.33 21.10 3.36
CA LEU A 149 0.90 19.79 3.69
C LEU A 149 2.44 19.79 3.63
N SER A 150 3.00 20.36 2.57
CA SER A 150 4.46 20.48 2.42
C SER A 150 5.09 21.37 3.50
N ASN A 151 4.49 22.53 3.78
CA ASN A 151 5.06 23.49 4.72
C ASN A 151 4.93 23.00 6.16
N LEU A 152 3.76 22.50 6.55
CA LEU A 152 3.50 22.00 7.90
C LEU A 152 4.04 20.58 8.15
N LYS A 153 4.66 19.95 7.12
CA LYS A 153 5.19 18.58 7.16
C LYS A 153 4.12 17.56 7.61
N LYS A 154 2.98 17.58 6.92
CA LYS A 154 1.86 16.67 7.18
C LYS A 154 1.60 15.77 5.98
N ASP A 155 1.33 14.52 6.29
CA ASP A 155 1.09 13.48 5.28
C ASP A 155 -0.31 13.59 4.70
N TYR A 156 -1.30 14.06 5.45
CA TYR A 156 -2.71 13.92 5.07
C TYR A 156 -3.47 15.24 5.06
N GLY A 157 -4.27 15.44 4.01
CA GLY A 157 -5.11 16.63 3.86
C GLY A 157 -6.48 16.36 3.26
N ILE A 158 -7.45 17.18 3.62
CA ILE A 158 -8.81 17.18 3.07
C ILE A 158 -9.08 18.54 2.43
N LEU A 159 -9.65 18.54 1.22
CA LEU A 159 -10.14 19.73 0.55
C LEU A 159 -11.62 19.54 0.22
N THR A 160 -12.48 20.46 0.64
CA THR A 160 -13.92 20.31 0.46
C THR A 160 -14.65 21.62 0.16
N ASN A 161 -15.74 21.53 -0.60
CA ASN A 161 -16.75 22.58 -0.70
C ASN A 161 -18.13 22.09 -0.19
N GLY A 162 -18.10 21.03 0.63
CA GLY A 162 -19.24 20.31 1.18
C GLY A 162 -19.97 19.38 0.20
N ARG A 163 -19.98 19.70 -1.10
CA ARG A 163 -20.46 18.79 -2.14
C ARG A 163 -19.42 17.74 -2.47
N ILE A 164 -18.20 18.18 -2.75
CA ILE A 164 -17.07 17.33 -3.12
C ILE A 164 -16.08 17.31 -1.96
N TRP A 165 -15.68 16.11 -1.56
CA TRP A 165 -14.67 15.88 -0.54
C TRP A 165 -13.49 15.15 -1.15
N ARG A 166 -12.32 15.77 -1.08
CA ARG A 166 -11.10 15.25 -1.69
C ARG A 166 -10.02 15.02 -0.63
N PHE A 167 -9.56 13.78 -0.54
CA PHE A 167 -8.48 13.34 0.32
C PHE A 167 -7.15 13.30 -0.44
N TYR A 168 -6.09 13.73 0.25
CA TYR A 168 -4.70 13.70 -0.22
C TYR A 168 -3.82 12.90 0.73
N ASP A 169 -2.98 12.06 0.13
CA ASP A 169 -1.83 11.44 0.77
C ASP A 169 -0.56 12.03 0.15
N ASN A 170 0.17 12.80 0.96
CA ASN A 170 1.40 13.50 0.63
C ASN A 170 2.63 12.83 1.26
N SER A 171 2.50 11.60 1.76
CA SER A 171 3.65 10.80 2.22
C SER A 171 4.61 10.44 1.07
N LYS A 172 4.10 10.40 -0.16
CA LYS A 172 4.87 10.19 -1.40
C LYS A 172 4.66 11.36 -2.36
N LEU A 173 5.74 12.10 -2.63
CA LEU A 173 5.71 13.20 -3.59
C LEU A 173 5.48 12.68 -5.01
N SER A 174 4.47 13.24 -5.69
CA SER A 174 4.15 12.95 -7.08
C SER A 174 4.15 14.21 -7.93
N ALA A 175 4.65 14.11 -9.17
CA ALA A 175 4.56 15.17 -10.16
C ALA A 175 3.16 15.31 -10.79
N THR A 176 2.27 14.34 -10.54
CA THR A 176 0.88 14.33 -11.01
C THR A 176 -0.08 14.50 -9.84
N LYS A 177 -1.27 15.05 -10.10
CA LYS A 177 -2.31 15.18 -9.08
C LYS A 177 -2.78 13.79 -8.66
N ILE A 178 -2.48 13.35 -7.44
CA ILE A 178 -2.95 12.10 -6.86
C ILE A 178 -3.94 12.44 -5.73
N PHE A 179 -5.15 11.87 -5.79
CA PHE A 179 -6.19 12.09 -4.80
C PHE A 179 -7.28 11.01 -4.84
N TYR A 180 -8.08 11.00 -3.77
CA TYR A 180 -9.34 10.28 -3.67
C TYR A 180 -10.47 11.29 -3.47
N GLU A 181 -11.45 11.33 -4.36
CA GLU A 181 -12.51 12.35 -4.39
C GLU A 181 -13.89 11.72 -4.43
N ILE A 182 -14.74 12.11 -3.49
CA ILE A 182 -16.15 11.70 -3.40
C ILE A 182 -17.06 12.89 -3.62
N ASP A 183 -18.07 12.71 -4.48
CA ASP A 183 -19.23 13.57 -4.60
C ASP A 183 -20.29 13.17 -3.58
N LEU A 184 -20.22 13.80 -2.40
CA LEU A 184 -21.16 13.58 -1.31
C LEU A 184 -22.56 14.06 -1.68
N GLU A 185 -22.70 15.15 -2.44
CA GLU A 185 -24.01 15.62 -2.93
C GLU A 185 -24.69 14.55 -3.79
N ALA A 186 -23.95 13.92 -4.71
CA ALA A 186 -24.48 12.84 -5.53
C ALA A 186 -24.95 11.64 -4.67
N ILE A 187 -24.20 11.28 -3.62
CA ILE A 187 -24.59 10.21 -2.69
C ILE A 187 -25.87 10.60 -1.94
N LEU A 188 -25.95 11.82 -1.40
CA LEU A 188 -27.12 12.29 -0.65
C LEU A 188 -28.38 12.38 -1.53
N ALA A 189 -28.21 12.60 -2.83
CA ALA A 189 -29.29 12.64 -3.82
C ALA A 189 -29.71 11.26 -4.35
N MET A 190 -29.03 10.16 -3.98
CA MET A 190 -29.48 8.82 -4.34
C MET A 190 -30.82 8.50 -3.68
N ASP A 191 -31.80 8.09 -4.47
CA ASP A 191 -33.07 7.58 -3.96
C ASP A 191 -32.82 6.31 -3.14
N ASN A 192 -33.29 6.30 -1.88
CA ASN A 192 -33.36 5.05 -1.13
C ASN A 192 -34.31 4.11 -1.88
N PRO A 193 -33.94 2.85 -2.20
CA PRO A 193 -34.91 1.85 -2.55
C PRO A 193 -35.70 1.45 -1.27
N HIS A 194 -36.50 2.38 -0.76
CA HIS A 194 -37.62 2.08 0.12
C HIS A 194 -38.82 1.82 -0.77
N ASP A 195 -38.92 0.59 -1.26
CA ASP A 195 -40.17 -0.15 -1.44
C ASP A 195 -39.87 -1.42 -2.25
N GLU A 196 -39.66 -2.53 -1.54
CA GLU A 196 -39.60 -3.89 -2.08
C GLU A 196 -40.94 -4.37 -2.69
N SER A 197 -41.94 -3.49 -2.84
CA SER A 197 -43.28 -3.83 -3.35
C SER A 197 -43.60 -3.36 -4.77
N THR A 198 -42.67 -2.68 -5.46
CA THR A 198 -42.96 -2.09 -6.80
C THR A 198 -42.02 -2.48 -7.94
N LEU A 199 -41.35 -3.64 -7.85
CA LEU A 199 -40.47 -4.15 -8.91
C LEU A 199 -40.85 -5.56 -9.37
N GLU A 200 -42.15 -5.76 -9.60
CA GLU A 200 -42.67 -6.96 -10.26
C GLU A 200 -43.35 -6.62 -11.59
N SER A 201 -42.71 -5.78 -12.42
CA SER A 201 -43.14 -5.63 -13.82
C SER A 201 -42.09 -4.93 -14.70
N SER A 202 -41.02 -5.65 -15.04
CA SER A 202 -40.44 -5.59 -16.40
C SER A 202 -39.21 -6.48 -16.46
N ARG A 203 -39.41 -7.71 -16.94
CA ARG A 203 -38.35 -8.53 -17.53
C ARG A 203 -37.88 -7.83 -18.80
N GLN A 204 -36.64 -7.36 -18.85
CA GLN A 204 -35.78 -7.42 -20.02
C GLN A 204 -34.37 -6.85 -19.75
N ALA A 205 -33.42 -7.50 -20.43
CA ALA A 205 -32.06 -7.07 -20.77
C ALA A 205 -30.94 -7.31 -19.75
N GLU A 206 -30.08 -8.25 -20.15
CA GLU A 206 -28.67 -8.39 -19.84
C GLU A 206 -27.95 -7.02 -19.82
N SER A 207 -26.98 -6.86 -18.91
CA SER A 207 -26.18 -5.65 -18.63
C SER A 207 -26.70 -4.67 -17.56
N LYS A 208 -27.13 -5.17 -16.38
CA LYS A 208 -27.12 -4.37 -15.15
C LYS A 208 -25.79 -4.56 -14.43
N SER A 209 -24.83 -3.67 -14.70
CA SER A 209 -23.70 -3.49 -13.77
C SER A 209 -24.25 -3.14 -12.39
N HIS A 210 -23.76 -3.79 -11.34
CA HIS A 210 -24.19 -3.62 -9.95
C HIS A 210 -24.21 -2.12 -9.55
N ILE A 211 -25.38 -1.48 -9.49
CA ILE A 211 -25.52 -0.13 -8.94
C ILE A 211 -25.51 -0.26 -7.41
N LEU A 212 -24.68 0.53 -6.73
CA LEU A 212 -24.61 0.53 -5.27
C LEU A 212 -25.82 1.26 -4.67
N SER A 213 -26.33 0.76 -3.55
CA SER A 213 -27.30 1.50 -2.72
C SER A 213 -26.67 2.75 -2.12
N GLN A 214 -27.49 3.69 -1.66
CA GLN A 214 -27.01 4.92 -1.03
C GLN A 214 -26.08 4.66 0.16
N LEU A 215 -26.44 3.73 1.05
CA LEU A 215 -25.61 3.39 2.21
C LEU A 215 -24.29 2.73 1.78
N GLN A 216 -24.31 1.86 0.77
CA GLN A 216 -23.10 1.27 0.22
C GLN A 216 -22.18 2.32 -0.39
N ALA A 217 -22.73 3.29 -1.13
CA ALA A 217 -21.97 4.42 -1.65
C ALA A 217 -21.41 5.31 -0.51
N PHE A 218 -22.21 5.54 0.52
CA PHE A 218 -21.82 6.34 1.68
C PHE A 218 -20.68 5.70 2.49
N ASN A 219 -20.56 4.38 2.56
CA ASN A 219 -19.42 3.72 3.23
C ASN A 219 -18.06 4.18 2.67
N TYR A 220 -17.97 4.42 1.36
CA TYR A 220 -16.77 4.95 0.70
C TYR A 220 -16.43 6.39 1.11
N PHE A 221 -17.43 7.17 1.53
CA PHE A 221 -17.23 8.47 2.15
C PHE A 221 -16.88 8.32 3.63
N TYR A 222 -17.78 7.72 4.39
CA TYR A 222 -17.74 7.64 5.85
C TYR A 222 -16.39 7.15 6.34
N HIS A 223 -15.92 6.00 5.84
CA HIS A 223 -14.70 5.42 6.35
C HIS A 223 -13.46 6.25 6.00
N ILE A 224 -13.23 6.62 4.73
CA ILE A 224 -12.03 7.37 4.35
C ILE A 224 -11.87 8.68 5.12
N PHE A 225 -12.98 9.39 5.36
CA PHE A 225 -12.95 10.69 6.03
C PHE A 225 -13.13 10.60 7.56
N HIS A 226 -13.24 9.41 8.15
CA HIS A 226 -13.43 9.24 9.60
C HIS A 226 -12.14 9.44 10.41
N ALA A 227 -12.21 10.17 11.52
CA ALA A 227 -11.07 10.49 12.39
C ALA A 227 -10.32 9.25 12.91
N LYS A 228 -11.05 8.19 13.23
CA LYS A 228 -10.51 6.90 13.70
C LYS A 228 -9.42 6.33 12.78
N ASN A 229 -9.44 6.65 11.49
CA ASN A 229 -8.49 6.13 10.51
C ASN A 229 -7.14 6.86 10.52
N PHE A 230 -6.97 7.85 11.39
CA PHE A 230 -5.78 8.69 11.47
C PHE A 230 -5.16 8.70 12.87
N THR A 231 -5.65 7.87 13.80
CA THR A 231 -5.05 7.72 15.13
C THR A 231 -3.65 7.11 15.01
N GLN A 232 -2.80 7.34 16.00
CA GLN A 232 -1.45 6.74 16.04
C GLN A 232 -1.54 5.21 15.96
N ASP A 233 -2.51 4.63 16.68
CA ASP A 233 -2.89 3.23 16.60
C ASP A 233 -3.40 2.81 15.21
N PHE A 234 -4.07 3.68 14.44
CA PHE A 234 -4.48 3.38 13.08
C PHE A 234 -3.37 3.56 12.07
N LYS A 235 -2.33 4.36 12.36
CA LYS A 235 -1.09 4.40 11.57
C LYS A 235 -0.34 3.08 11.73
N GLU A 236 -0.22 2.59 12.97
CA GLU A 236 0.30 1.25 13.27
C GLU A 236 -0.63 0.14 12.75
N TYR A 237 -1.95 0.27 12.84
CA TYR A 237 -2.93 -0.70 12.32
C TYR A 237 -3.05 -0.65 10.80
N LYS A 238 -2.80 0.48 10.14
CA LYS A 238 -2.71 0.61 8.68
C LYS A 238 -1.38 0.07 8.18
N GLU A 239 -0.27 0.32 8.86
CA GLU A 239 0.99 -0.38 8.61
C GLU A 239 0.82 -1.90 8.82
N LEU A 240 0.11 -2.31 9.89
CA LEU A 240 -0.24 -3.70 10.16
C LEU A 240 -1.21 -4.25 9.12
N LEU A 241 -2.23 -3.51 8.68
CA LEU A 241 -3.21 -3.92 7.67
C LEU A 241 -2.59 -3.99 6.28
N GLU A 242 -1.71 -3.06 5.92
CA GLU A 242 -0.92 -3.13 4.68
C GLU A 242 0.00 -4.36 4.73
N THR A 243 0.60 -4.66 5.89
CA THR A 243 1.36 -5.90 6.13
C THR A 243 0.45 -7.15 6.16
N MET A 244 -0.79 -7.03 6.62
CA MET A 244 -1.78 -8.12 6.75
C MET A 244 -2.50 -8.43 5.42
N LEU A 245 -2.76 -7.42 4.59
CA LEU A 245 -3.32 -7.58 3.24
C LEU A 245 -2.26 -8.17 2.30
N GLU A 246 -1.00 -7.76 2.46
CA GLU A 246 0.14 -8.43 1.81
C GLU A 246 0.30 -9.89 2.26
N THR A 247 -0.20 -10.27 3.44
CA THR A 247 -0.25 -11.67 3.93
C THR A 247 -1.59 -12.39 3.74
N CYS A 248 -2.68 -11.71 3.37
CA CYS A 248 -3.97 -12.33 3.03
C CYS A 248 -4.05 -12.77 1.56
N HIS A 249 -3.26 -12.16 0.67
CA HIS A 249 -3.05 -12.65 -0.69
C HIS A 249 -2.30 -14.00 -0.78
N SER A 250 -1.96 -14.62 0.35
CA SER A 250 -1.25 -15.91 0.43
C SER A 250 -2.00 -17.03 1.17
N LYS A 251 -3.34 -16.95 1.34
CA LYS A 251 -4.16 -18.10 1.76
C LYS A 251 -5.29 -18.43 0.76
N PRO A 252 -5.45 -19.70 0.34
CA PRO A 252 -6.48 -20.12 -0.61
C PRO A 252 -7.89 -20.08 0.01
N PHE A 253 -8.86 -19.68 -0.80
CA PHE A 253 -10.29 -19.91 -0.56
C PHE A 253 -10.57 -21.42 -0.57
N PRO A 254 -11.20 -22.01 0.46
CA PRO A 254 -11.63 -23.40 0.38
C PRO A 254 -12.81 -23.52 -0.61
N LEU A 255 -12.60 -24.30 -1.65
CA LEU A 255 -13.64 -24.76 -2.57
C LEU A 255 -14.69 -25.59 -1.80
N ARG A 256 -15.96 -25.20 -1.89
CA ARG A 256 -17.10 -26.01 -1.49
C ARG A 256 -17.13 -27.30 -2.32
N HIS A 257 -17.00 -28.44 -1.65
CA HIS A 257 -17.62 -29.67 -2.09
C HIS A 257 -18.68 -30.11 -1.06
N SER A 258 -19.81 -30.51 -1.62
CA SER A 258 -20.98 -31.09 -0.98
C SER A 258 -20.64 -32.38 -0.24
N GLU A 259 -20.97 -32.47 1.06
CA GLU A 259 -21.75 -33.55 1.67
C GLU A 259 -21.91 -33.27 3.18
N GLY A 260 -23.07 -33.66 3.72
CA GLY A 260 -23.60 -33.15 4.97
C GLY A 260 -22.90 -33.64 6.24
N CYS A 261 -22.76 -32.76 7.22
CA CYS A 261 -22.71 -33.13 8.63
C CYS A 261 -23.28 -31.99 9.50
N LYS A 262 -23.96 -32.38 10.58
CA LYS A 262 -24.77 -31.57 11.51
C LYS A 262 -23.92 -30.65 12.41
N PRO A 263 -24.52 -29.63 13.08
CA PRO A 263 -23.77 -28.56 13.73
C PRO A 263 -23.26 -28.96 15.11
N GLU A 264 -21.99 -28.68 15.40
CA GLU A 264 -21.46 -28.58 16.76
C GLU A 264 -20.87 -27.17 17.00
N GLU A 265 -21.05 -26.72 18.23
CA GLU A 265 -21.06 -25.34 18.71
C GLU A 265 -19.72 -24.60 18.62
N SER A 266 -19.76 -23.36 18.12
CA SER A 266 -18.65 -22.41 18.13
C SER A 266 -18.47 -21.79 19.53
N LYS A 267 -17.41 -22.16 20.26
CA LYS A 267 -16.97 -21.45 21.46
C LYS A 267 -16.09 -20.24 21.11
N SER A 268 -16.77 -19.09 21.04
CA SER A 268 -16.42 -17.72 21.45
C SER A 268 -14.95 -17.23 21.45
N ILE A 269 -14.74 -16.16 20.69
CA ILE A 269 -13.61 -15.20 20.66
C ILE A 269 -13.55 -14.30 21.93
N GLU A 270 -14.39 -14.55 22.93
CA GLU A 270 -14.52 -13.72 24.14
C GLU A 270 -13.31 -13.80 25.10
N SER A 271 -12.43 -14.81 24.98
CA SER A 271 -11.32 -14.99 25.94
C SER A 271 -10.12 -14.05 25.73
N THR A 272 -10.02 -13.36 24.59
CA THR A 272 -8.88 -12.48 24.30
C THR A 272 -9.11 -11.03 24.77
N ILE A 273 -10.37 -10.65 24.99
CA ILE A 273 -10.74 -9.30 25.45
C ILE A 273 -10.51 -9.15 26.97
N ALA A 274 -10.69 -10.22 27.74
CA ALA A 274 -10.58 -10.21 29.21
C ALA A 274 -9.16 -9.98 29.77
N ILE A 275 -8.10 -10.06 28.95
CA ILE A 275 -6.70 -9.95 29.40
C ILE A 275 -6.22 -8.48 29.39
N LYS A 276 -6.87 -7.58 28.64
CA LYS A 276 -6.44 -6.17 28.55
C LYS A 276 -6.88 -5.29 29.72
N ASP A 277 -7.99 -5.62 30.40
CA ASP A 277 -8.55 -4.77 31.45
C ASP A 277 -7.82 -4.87 32.81
N SER A 278 -6.99 -5.90 33.03
CA SER A 278 -6.31 -6.07 34.34
C SER A 278 -4.94 -5.39 34.45
N LEU A 279 -4.40 -4.81 33.37
CA LEU A 279 -3.04 -4.24 33.35
C LEU A 279 -2.98 -2.72 33.51
N PHE A 280 -4.12 -2.02 33.44
CA PHE A 280 -4.19 -0.55 33.52
C PHE A 280 -4.71 0.00 34.86
N ALA A 281 -4.98 -0.86 35.85
CA ALA A 281 -5.44 -0.45 37.16
C ALA A 281 -4.35 -0.60 38.23
N THR A 282 -3.32 0.24 38.21
CA THR A 282 -2.66 0.64 39.47
C THR A 282 -2.11 2.06 39.39
N GLN A 283 -2.63 2.87 40.30
CA GLN A 283 -2.58 4.32 40.47
C GLN A 283 -1.21 5.01 40.42
N ILE A 284 -1.26 6.18 39.79
CA ILE A 284 -0.54 7.40 40.15
C ILE A 284 -0.95 7.82 41.58
N GLN A 285 0.02 8.10 42.45
CA GLN A 285 -0.18 9.01 43.58
C GLN A 285 1.07 9.89 43.78
N ASN A 286 0.78 11.14 44.16
CA ASN A 286 1.56 12.35 44.03
C ASN A 286 2.52 12.67 45.19
N ASP A 287 3.38 13.65 44.87
CA ASP A 287 3.95 14.74 45.71
C ASP A 287 5.18 14.49 46.58
N GLY A 288 6.16 15.40 46.44
CA GLY A 288 7.11 15.74 47.51
C GLY A 288 8.50 16.13 47.03
N ASP A 289 8.80 17.41 47.14
CA ASP A 289 10.07 18.10 46.85
C ASP A 289 11.23 17.72 47.81
N ILE A 290 12.46 18.18 47.49
CA ILE A 290 13.69 18.28 48.31
C ILE A 290 14.86 17.29 47.99
N SER A 291 16.02 17.90 47.67
CA SER A 291 17.40 17.37 47.65
C SER A 291 18.17 17.92 48.87
N PRO A 292 19.38 17.48 49.32
CA PRO A 292 20.23 16.31 48.99
C PRO A 292 20.73 15.52 50.25
N ASN A 293 21.55 14.48 50.00
CA ASN A 293 22.56 13.86 50.88
C ASN A 293 22.19 12.73 51.86
N ALA A 294 23.14 11.78 51.88
CA ALA A 294 23.65 11.00 53.01
C ALA A 294 23.32 9.50 53.04
N HIS A 295 24.39 8.78 53.38
CA HIS A 295 24.58 7.34 53.42
C HIS A 295 23.77 6.64 54.52
N HIS A 296 23.62 5.34 54.26
CA HIS A 296 23.65 4.21 55.20
C HIS A 296 22.34 3.62 55.75
N ASP A 297 22.38 2.28 55.67
CA ASP A 297 21.73 1.25 56.49
C ASP A 297 20.34 0.73 56.07
N GLU A 298 20.45 -0.26 55.16
CA GLU A 298 19.90 -1.62 55.28
C GLU A 298 18.61 -1.82 56.10
N ILE A 299 17.53 -2.11 55.37
CA ILE A 299 16.51 -3.05 55.83
C ILE A 299 16.42 -4.17 54.80
N VAL A 300 17.08 -5.29 55.14
CA VAL A 300 16.94 -6.58 54.47
C VAL A 300 15.59 -7.17 54.86
N SER A 301 14.68 -7.32 53.90
CA SER A 301 13.58 -8.28 54.00
C SER A 301 13.61 -9.19 52.79
N HIS A 302 13.74 -10.48 53.06
CA HIS A 302 13.90 -11.53 52.08
C HIS A 302 12.63 -11.70 51.25
N SER A 303 12.71 -11.30 49.99
CA SER A 303 11.96 -11.92 48.90
C SER A 303 12.98 -12.65 48.02
N GLU A 304 12.68 -13.89 47.67
CA GLU A 304 13.50 -14.68 46.74
C GLU A 304 13.72 -13.90 45.44
N PRO A 305 14.93 -13.91 44.84
CA PRO A 305 15.20 -13.12 43.66
C PRO A 305 14.41 -13.71 42.49
N LEU A 306 13.30 -13.07 42.12
CA LEU A 306 12.81 -13.10 40.74
C LEU A 306 13.97 -12.62 39.87
N GLY A 307 14.53 -13.57 39.11
CA GLY A 307 15.82 -13.46 38.45
C GLY A 307 16.06 -12.12 37.79
N GLU A 308 17.31 -11.64 37.92
CA GLU A 308 17.83 -10.49 37.18
C GLU A 308 17.37 -10.56 35.72
N LYS A 309 16.39 -9.73 35.35
CA LYS A 309 16.17 -9.42 33.94
C LYS A 309 17.42 -8.69 33.48
N SER A 310 18.32 -9.43 32.83
CA SER A 310 19.52 -8.88 32.22
C SER A 310 19.10 -7.69 31.35
N LYS A 311 19.63 -6.51 31.66
CA LYS A 311 19.42 -5.32 30.83
C LYS A 311 20.19 -5.55 29.53
N ILE A 312 19.51 -6.06 28.51
CA ILE A 312 20.03 -6.14 27.15
C ILE A 312 20.32 -4.72 26.68
N THR A 313 21.54 -4.45 26.21
CA THR A 313 21.90 -3.13 25.66
C THR A 313 21.21 -2.90 24.32
N LYS A 314 21.11 -1.64 23.89
CA LYS A 314 20.57 -1.31 22.57
C LYS A 314 21.31 -2.06 21.46
N GLU A 315 22.64 -2.13 21.52
CA GLU A 315 23.44 -2.85 20.53
C GLU A 315 23.14 -4.34 20.54
N GLN A 316 23.03 -4.96 21.72
CA GLN A 316 22.68 -6.38 21.85
C GLN A 316 21.28 -6.68 21.33
N LEU A 317 20.35 -5.75 21.49
CA LEU A 317 19.00 -5.85 20.95
C LEU A 317 19.03 -5.71 19.42
N GLU A 318 19.71 -4.69 18.89
CA GLU A 318 19.87 -4.48 17.44
C GLU A 318 20.53 -5.68 16.76
N ASP A 319 21.61 -6.22 17.32
CA ASP A 319 22.28 -7.42 16.80
C ASP A 319 21.41 -8.69 16.85
N SER A 320 20.40 -8.72 17.73
CA SER A 320 19.52 -9.89 17.87
C SER A 320 18.56 -10.07 16.70
N PHE A 321 18.17 -8.99 16.00
CA PHE A 321 17.17 -9.05 14.94
C PHE A 321 17.61 -8.38 13.63
N ILE A 322 18.55 -7.43 13.62
CA ILE A 322 18.99 -6.78 12.39
C ILE A 322 19.79 -7.77 11.54
N ARG A 323 19.33 -8.00 10.31
CA ARG A 323 20.04 -8.77 9.31
C ARG A 323 20.39 -7.90 8.11
N TYR A 324 21.55 -8.12 7.53
CA TYR A 324 22.00 -7.39 6.35
C TYR A 324 21.38 -7.97 5.08
N ASP A 325 21.05 -7.13 4.10
CA ASP A 325 20.51 -7.59 2.80
C ASP A 325 21.45 -8.53 2.06
N ARG A 326 22.76 -8.36 2.26
CA ARG A 326 23.77 -9.22 1.64
C ARG A 326 23.67 -10.68 2.08
N GLU A 327 23.04 -10.98 3.22
CA GLU A 327 22.92 -12.36 3.72
C GLU A 327 21.90 -13.20 2.93
N PHE A 328 21.14 -12.57 2.03
CA PHE A 328 20.11 -13.19 1.21
C PHE A 328 20.52 -13.14 -0.27
N PHE A 329 19.98 -14.09 -1.05
CA PHE A 329 20.01 -13.95 -2.51
C PHE A 329 19.18 -12.73 -2.92
N ARG A 330 19.72 -11.95 -3.86
CA ARG A 330 19.07 -10.74 -4.37
C ARG A 330 19.03 -10.79 -5.88
N LEU A 331 18.09 -10.08 -6.46
CA LEU A 331 18.04 -9.85 -7.89
C LEU A 331 18.80 -8.57 -8.20
N GLY A 332 19.85 -8.68 -9.01
CA GLY A 332 20.69 -7.58 -9.45
C GLY A 332 20.41 -7.23 -10.92
N PHE A 333 20.39 -5.94 -11.24
CA PHE A 333 20.36 -5.49 -12.64
C PHE A 333 21.23 -4.26 -12.87
N ARG A 334 21.77 -4.16 -14.08
CA ARG A 334 22.63 -3.04 -14.48
C ARG A 334 21.89 -1.70 -14.42
N ALA A 335 22.55 -0.64 -13.98
CA ALA A 335 22.03 0.73 -14.01
C ALA A 335 22.29 1.44 -15.35
N VAL A 336 23.24 0.94 -16.15
CA VAL A 336 23.66 1.56 -17.42
C VAL A 336 23.43 0.59 -18.58
N ALA A 337 22.67 1.06 -19.56
CA ALA A 337 22.37 0.44 -20.84
C ALA A 337 22.99 1.25 -22.00
N SER A 338 22.95 0.67 -23.19
CA SER A 338 23.31 1.33 -24.45
C SER A 338 22.49 0.70 -25.55
N ASP A 339 22.08 1.52 -26.51
CA ASP A 339 21.44 1.14 -27.78
C ASP A 339 22.28 0.16 -28.63
N THR A 340 23.60 0.15 -28.46
CA THR A 340 24.52 -0.80 -29.11
C THR A 340 24.55 -2.19 -28.48
N ASN A 341 23.81 -2.40 -27.38
CA ASN A 341 23.69 -3.70 -26.73
C ASN A 341 22.54 -4.53 -27.31
N GLU A 342 22.73 -5.86 -27.33
CA GLU A 342 21.69 -6.81 -27.72
C GLU A 342 20.46 -6.72 -26.81
N ARG A 343 20.65 -6.36 -25.53
CA ARG A 343 19.63 -6.32 -24.48
C ARG A 343 19.66 -4.97 -23.77
N THR A 344 18.50 -4.47 -23.35
CA THR A 344 18.34 -3.27 -22.52
C THR A 344 18.35 -3.66 -21.04
N LEU A 345 17.62 -4.70 -20.67
CA LEU A 345 17.55 -5.23 -19.32
C LEU A 345 18.41 -6.49 -19.23
N ILE A 346 19.28 -6.53 -18.21
CA ILE A 346 20.10 -7.70 -17.88
C ILE A 346 20.02 -7.88 -16.39
N PHE A 347 19.37 -8.98 -15.99
CA PHE A 347 19.15 -9.36 -14.60
C PHE A 347 19.93 -10.63 -14.27
N SER A 348 20.46 -10.71 -13.06
CA SER A 348 21.14 -11.89 -12.52
C SER A 348 20.82 -12.03 -11.04
N LEU A 349 20.91 -13.24 -10.51
CA LEU A 349 21.03 -13.41 -9.07
C LEU A 349 22.38 -12.85 -8.60
N LEU A 350 22.36 -12.27 -7.40
CA LEU A 350 23.52 -11.86 -6.64
C LEU A 350 23.73 -12.90 -5.52
N PRO A 351 24.95 -13.44 -5.36
CA PRO A 351 25.28 -14.35 -4.28
C PRO A 351 25.02 -13.76 -2.89
N LYS A 352 24.97 -14.64 -1.88
CA LYS A 352 25.04 -14.20 -0.48
C LYS A 352 26.42 -13.61 -0.18
N ASN A 353 26.47 -12.72 0.79
CA ASN A 353 27.66 -12.08 1.36
C ASN A 353 28.48 -11.21 0.40
N VAL A 354 27.92 -10.78 -0.74
CA VAL A 354 28.60 -9.84 -1.66
C VAL A 354 28.02 -8.42 -1.59
N GLY A 355 28.88 -7.43 -1.80
CA GLY A 355 28.48 -6.04 -2.05
C GLY A 355 28.24 -5.78 -3.54
N CYS A 356 27.61 -4.65 -3.87
CA CYS A 356 27.43 -4.19 -5.25
C CYS A 356 27.89 -2.75 -5.37
N GLY A 357 28.51 -2.40 -6.50
CA GLY A 357 28.82 -1.01 -6.84
C GLY A 357 27.56 -0.22 -7.23
N ASN A 358 27.70 1.09 -7.36
CA ASN A 358 26.63 2.04 -7.69
C ASN A 358 25.97 1.81 -9.07
N SER A 359 26.63 1.07 -9.97
CA SER A 359 26.10 0.76 -11.31
C SER A 359 25.26 -0.53 -11.36
N ILE A 360 24.94 -1.11 -10.20
CA ILE A 360 24.05 -2.27 -10.08
C ILE A 360 22.96 -1.93 -9.06
N TRP A 361 21.71 -2.08 -9.48
CA TRP A 361 20.57 -2.08 -8.57
C TRP A 361 20.37 -3.47 -7.99
N ALA A 362 20.12 -3.56 -6.68
CA ALA A 362 19.75 -4.79 -6.01
C ALA A 362 18.31 -4.71 -5.48
N SER A 363 17.59 -5.82 -5.55
CA SER A 363 16.28 -5.98 -4.92
C SER A 363 16.40 -6.01 -3.39
N ILE A 364 15.35 -5.57 -2.72
CA ILE A 364 15.20 -5.73 -1.27
C ILE A 364 14.79 -7.19 -1.01
N PRO A 365 15.57 -8.00 -0.27
CA PRO A 365 15.33 -9.44 -0.16
C PRO A 365 14.48 -9.83 1.05
N LYS A 366 14.11 -8.87 1.91
CA LYS A 366 13.37 -9.14 3.14
C LYS A 366 12.56 -7.95 3.62
N ARG A 367 11.64 -8.20 4.53
CA ARG A 367 10.91 -7.21 5.33
C ARG A 367 10.93 -7.63 6.80
N TYR A 368 10.86 -6.66 7.69
CA TYR A 368 10.64 -6.93 9.12
C TYR A 368 9.14 -6.95 9.37
N ILE A 369 8.66 -7.95 10.09
CA ILE A 369 7.27 -8.15 10.46
C ILE A 369 7.18 -8.40 11.96
N ILE A 370 6.02 -8.19 12.56
CA ILE A 370 5.74 -8.63 13.93
C ILE A 370 5.07 -10.00 13.86
N ASP A 371 5.65 -10.99 14.54
CA ASP A 371 5.08 -12.34 14.59
C ASP A 371 3.86 -12.43 15.53
N SER A 372 3.22 -13.59 15.57
CA SER A 372 2.05 -13.85 16.42
C SER A 372 2.32 -13.71 17.93
N HIS A 373 3.59 -13.64 18.33
CA HIS A 373 4.03 -13.49 19.71
C HIS A 373 4.49 -12.05 20.02
N GLY A 374 4.37 -11.11 19.08
CA GLY A 374 4.77 -9.72 19.25
C GLY A 374 6.28 -9.46 19.04
N ASN A 375 7.03 -10.43 18.53
CA ASN A 375 8.46 -10.28 18.29
C ASN A 375 8.75 -9.80 16.87
N ILE A 376 9.85 -9.05 16.69
CA ILE A 376 10.36 -8.70 15.37
C ILE A 376 10.89 -9.97 14.70
N ALA A 377 10.27 -10.34 13.59
CA ALA A 377 10.67 -11.44 12.74
C ALA A 377 11.04 -10.93 11.33
N ILE A 378 11.76 -11.76 10.60
CA ILE A 378 12.16 -11.47 9.22
C ILE A 378 11.34 -12.32 8.27
N GLN A 379 10.63 -11.64 7.39
CA GLN A 379 10.00 -12.26 6.23
C GLN A 379 10.93 -12.10 5.02
N SER A 380 11.62 -13.17 4.64
CA SER A 380 12.42 -13.19 3.41
C SER A 380 11.54 -13.34 2.17
N VAL A 381 11.95 -12.74 1.06
CA VAL A 381 11.32 -12.96 -0.24
C VAL A 381 11.45 -14.42 -0.65
N ASN A 382 10.32 -15.04 -1.02
CA ASN A 382 10.27 -16.41 -1.50
C ASN A 382 11.20 -16.59 -2.72
N HIS A 383 12.07 -17.60 -2.70
CA HIS A 383 13.02 -17.86 -3.79
C HIS A 383 12.32 -18.15 -5.13
N LYS A 384 11.15 -18.78 -5.12
CA LYS A 384 10.35 -19.01 -6.35
C LYS A 384 9.94 -17.69 -6.98
N ARG A 385 9.52 -16.72 -6.17
CA ARG A 385 9.15 -15.37 -6.61
C ARG A 385 10.37 -14.61 -7.15
N LEU A 386 11.51 -14.71 -6.47
CA LEU A 386 12.78 -14.13 -6.93
C LEU A 386 13.20 -14.67 -8.31
N LEU A 387 13.11 -15.99 -8.49
CA LEU A 387 13.47 -16.69 -9.73
C LEU A 387 12.44 -16.49 -10.84
N PHE A 388 11.16 -16.36 -10.51
CA PHE A 388 10.14 -15.96 -11.46
C PHE A 388 10.43 -14.57 -12.04
N ALA A 389 10.73 -13.61 -11.16
CA ALA A 389 11.14 -12.26 -11.58
C ALA A 389 12.42 -12.29 -12.43
N LEU A 390 13.40 -13.13 -12.09
CA LEU A 390 14.60 -13.34 -12.91
C LEU A 390 14.26 -13.78 -14.33
N GLY A 391 13.32 -14.71 -14.49
CA GLY A 391 12.85 -15.19 -15.80
C GLY A 391 12.12 -14.11 -16.58
N ILE A 392 11.11 -13.48 -15.98
CA ILE A 392 10.29 -12.43 -16.62
C ILE A 392 11.15 -11.24 -17.04
N CYS A 393 11.99 -10.71 -16.16
CA CYS A 393 12.81 -9.52 -16.44
C CYS A 393 13.91 -9.77 -17.50
N ASN A 394 14.32 -11.03 -17.70
CA ASN A 394 15.25 -11.40 -18.77
C ASN A 394 14.54 -11.82 -20.07
N SER A 395 13.21 -11.79 -20.14
CA SER A 395 12.47 -12.10 -21.37
C SER A 395 12.62 -11.01 -22.45
N LEU A 396 12.54 -11.41 -23.71
CA LEU A 396 12.54 -10.48 -24.84
C LEU A 396 11.30 -9.58 -24.89
N VAL A 397 10.16 -10.05 -24.35
CA VAL A 397 8.93 -9.25 -24.26
C VAL A 397 9.13 -8.05 -23.32
N VAL A 398 9.69 -8.30 -22.13
CA VAL A 398 9.96 -7.23 -21.16
C VAL A 398 11.07 -6.31 -21.65
N ASP A 399 12.11 -6.85 -22.31
CA ASP A 399 13.17 -6.03 -22.91
C ASP A 399 12.66 -5.12 -24.02
N TYR A 400 11.70 -5.59 -24.82
CA TYR A 400 11.08 -4.80 -25.88
C TYR A 400 10.38 -3.57 -25.30
N ILE A 401 9.56 -3.76 -24.26
CA ILE A 401 8.87 -2.67 -23.56
C ILE A 401 9.91 -1.70 -22.96
N ALA A 402 10.92 -2.23 -22.27
CA ALA A 402 11.95 -1.43 -21.64
C ALA A 402 12.76 -0.61 -22.66
N ARG A 403 13.08 -1.18 -23.83
CA ARG A 403 13.80 -0.50 -24.92
C ARG A 403 13.01 0.67 -25.52
N GLY A 404 11.69 0.64 -25.45
CA GLY A 404 10.84 1.77 -25.83
C GLY A 404 10.95 2.98 -24.89
N MET A 405 11.46 2.80 -23.67
CA MET A 405 11.50 3.84 -22.64
C MET A 405 12.91 4.19 -22.14
N ILE A 406 13.88 3.29 -22.29
CA ILE A 406 15.20 3.39 -21.67
C ILE A 406 16.27 3.58 -22.74
N GLN A 407 17.03 4.68 -22.63
CA GLN A 407 18.20 4.93 -23.46
C GLN A 407 19.50 4.45 -22.79
N ILE A 408 19.89 5.12 -21.69
CA ILE A 408 21.14 4.83 -20.97
C ILE A 408 20.84 4.41 -19.53
N ASN A 409 20.10 5.21 -18.77
CA ASN A 409 19.92 4.97 -17.34
C ASN A 409 18.74 4.02 -17.08
N VAL A 410 19.03 2.80 -16.67
CA VAL A 410 18.04 1.85 -16.17
C VAL A 410 17.75 2.19 -14.71
N ASN A 411 16.52 2.59 -14.42
CA ASN A 411 16.05 2.98 -13.10
C ASN A 411 14.81 2.15 -12.71
N LYS A 412 14.61 1.94 -11.40
CA LYS A 412 13.45 1.25 -10.81
C LYS A 412 12.12 1.83 -11.29
N THR A 413 12.04 3.14 -11.49
CA THR A 413 10.82 3.81 -11.99
C THR A 413 10.36 3.33 -13.37
N TYR A 414 11.27 2.83 -14.21
CA TYR A 414 10.87 2.21 -15.47
C TYR A 414 10.27 0.82 -15.25
N LEU A 415 10.82 0.03 -14.33
CA LEU A 415 10.31 -1.31 -14.02
C LEU A 415 8.90 -1.24 -13.43
N GLU A 416 8.62 -0.23 -12.59
CA GLU A 416 7.28 0.02 -12.02
C GLU A 416 6.21 0.36 -13.07
N ARG A 417 6.62 0.72 -14.28
CA ARG A 417 5.71 1.03 -15.41
C ARG A 417 5.47 -0.15 -16.33
N ILE A 418 6.25 -1.22 -16.22
CA ILE A 418 6.12 -2.39 -17.08
C ILE A 418 4.95 -3.23 -16.57
N PRO A 419 4.01 -3.65 -17.45
CA PRO A 419 3.00 -4.63 -17.08
C PRO A 419 3.69 -5.98 -16.83
N LEU A 420 3.83 -6.35 -15.55
CA LEU A 420 4.44 -7.61 -15.12
C LEU A 420 3.34 -8.56 -14.61
N PRO A 421 3.39 -9.86 -14.97
CA PRO A 421 2.59 -10.88 -14.32
C PRO A 421 2.87 -10.91 -12.80
N GLN A 422 1.82 -10.98 -11.98
CA GLN A 422 1.90 -10.96 -10.51
C GLN A 422 1.24 -12.22 -9.93
N PRO A 423 1.79 -13.43 -10.16
CA PRO A 423 1.20 -14.65 -9.60
C PRO A 423 1.28 -14.65 -8.07
N SER A 424 0.28 -15.25 -7.42
CA SER A 424 0.36 -15.59 -6.00
C SER A 424 1.42 -16.67 -5.75
N ASP A 425 1.85 -16.86 -4.50
CA ASP A 425 2.79 -17.93 -4.17
C ASP A 425 2.22 -19.32 -4.51
N GLU A 426 0.91 -19.52 -4.35
CA GLU A 426 0.22 -20.77 -4.74
C GLU A 426 0.17 -20.97 -6.27
N GLU A 427 -0.04 -19.90 -7.03
CA GLU A 427 0.00 -19.97 -8.51
C GLU A 427 1.40 -20.26 -9.03
N LEU A 428 2.44 -19.77 -8.33
CA LEU A 428 3.82 -20.16 -8.62
C LEU A 428 3.99 -21.67 -8.48
N GLU A 429 3.51 -22.27 -7.38
CA GLU A 429 3.61 -23.72 -7.16
C GLU A 429 2.88 -24.55 -8.23
N THR A 430 1.69 -24.12 -8.62
CA THR A 430 0.75 -24.97 -9.37
C THR A 430 0.75 -24.74 -10.87
N LYS A 431 1.07 -23.52 -11.33
CA LYS A 431 0.85 -23.10 -12.73
C LYS A 431 2.08 -22.50 -13.41
N GLN A 432 3.07 -22.02 -12.65
CA GLN A 432 4.19 -21.23 -13.20
C GLN A 432 5.57 -21.81 -12.86
N ASP A 433 5.62 -23.09 -12.52
CA ASP A 433 6.87 -23.77 -12.16
C ASP A 433 7.93 -23.74 -13.27
N TYR A 434 7.46 -23.78 -14.52
CA TYR A 434 8.30 -23.73 -15.70
C TYR A 434 9.19 -22.48 -15.75
N ILE A 435 8.68 -21.30 -15.40
CA ILE A 435 9.45 -20.04 -15.54
C ILE A 435 10.58 -20.00 -14.52
N TYR A 436 10.27 -20.17 -13.24
CA TYR A 436 11.29 -19.99 -12.20
C TYR A 436 12.32 -21.12 -12.19
N LYS A 437 11.94 -22.37 -12.51
CA LYS A 437 12.89 -23.50 -12.59
C LYS A 437 13.87 -23.28 -13.73
N ASN A 438 13.38 -22.94 -14.93
CA ASN A 438 14.26 -22.75 -16.08
C ASN A 438 15.11 -21.47 -15.96
N ALA A 439 14.61 -20.42 -15.30
CA ALA A 439 15.43 -19.26 -14.95
C ALA A 439 16.61 -19.65 -14.05
N LEU A 440 16.38 -20.49 -13.03
CA LEU A 440 17.45 -21.00 -12.18
C LEU A 440 18.43 -21.89 -12.96
N ILE A 441 17.95 -22.80 -13.82
CA ILE A 441 18.82 -23.63 -14.66
C ILE A 441 19.73 -22.78 -15.57
N LEU A 442 19.18 -21.73 -16.17
CA LEU A 442 19.95 -20.78 -16.99
C LEU A 442 20.97 -20.00 -16.16
N GLN A 443 20.65 -19.63 -14.91
CA GLN A 443 21.58 -19.00 -13.97
C GLN A 443 22.73 -19.97 -13.63
N LEU A 444 22.41 -21.22 -13.29
CA LEU A 444 23.38 -22.25 -12.90
C LEU A 444 24.35 -22.62 -14.03
N TYR A 445 23.93 -22.48 -15.30
CA TYR A 445 24.84 -22.67 -16.44
C TYR A 445 26.08 -21.76 -16.36
N HIS A 446 25.90 -20.53 -15.90
CA HIS A 446 26.96 -19.53 -15.74
C HIS A 446 27.63 -19.54 -14.37
N ASP A 447 27.10 -20.31 -13.40
CA ASP A 447 27.65 -20.41 -12.05
C ASP A 447 28.86 -21.37 -12.00
N LYS A 448 30.04 -20.84 -12.31
CA LYS A 448 31.29 -21.63 -12.24
C LYS A 448 31.87 -21.71 -10.83
N ALA A 449 31.49 -20.78 -9.95
CA ALA A 449 32.01 -20.69 -8.59
C ALA A 449 31.20 -21.53 -7.59
N GLY A 450 29.98 -21.95 -7.95
CA GLY A 450 29.08 -22.68 -7.07
C GLY A 450 28.37 -21.76 -6.07
N ASP A 451 28.22 -20.48 -6.39
CA ASP A 451 27.62 -19.47 -5.52
C ASP A 451 26.13 -19.73 -5.24
N PHE A 452 25.47 -20.53 -6.08
CA PHE A 452 24.04 -20.85 -5.99
C PHE A 452 23.76 -22.32 -5.69
N GLU A 453 24.72 -23.06 -5.12
CA GLU A 453 24.51 -24.47 -4.72
C GLU A 453 23.32 -24.67 -3.76
N ASP A 454 23.10 -23.72 -2.85
CA ASP A 454 21.96 -23.76 -1.92
C ASP A 454 20.62 -23.80 -2.69
N LEU A 455 20.48 -22.93 -3.70
CA LEU A 455 19.28 -22.88 -4.54
C LEU A 455 19.19 -24.12 -5.43
N GLN A 456 20.31 -24.61 -5.95
CA GLN A 456 20.31 -25.85 -6.73
C GLN A 456 19.75 -27.03 -5.93
N LYS A 457 20.18 -27.18 -4.67
CA LYS A 457 19.72 -28.23 -3.75
C LYS A 457 18.27 -28.03 -3.35
N GLU A 458 17.88 -26.81 -2.99
CA GLU A 458 16.49 -26.46 -2.61
C GLU A 458 15.48 -26.80 -3.71
N PHE A 459 15.84 -26.55 -4.97
CA PHE A 459 14.97 -26.80 -6.12
C PHE A 459 15.15 -28.21 -6.73
N GLY A 460 16.03 -29.04 -6.16
CA GLY A 460 16.28 -30.41 -6.62
C GLY A 460 16.77 -30.48 -8.06
N ILE A 461 17.62 -29.55 -8.50
CA ILE A 461 18.12 -29.51 -9.88
C ILE A 461 19.37 -30.39 -10.02
N ASP A 462 19.23 -31.46 -10.78
CA ASP A 462 20.33 -32.36 -11.11
C ASP A 462 21.32 -31.72 -12.09
N LYS A 463 22.61 -32.06 -11.96
CA LYS A 463 23.66 -31.57 -12.88
C LYS A 463 23.37 -31.90 -14.35
N GLY A 464 22.65 -32.99 -14.63
CA GLY A 464 22.25 -33.37 -15.99
C GLY A 464 21.17 -32.48 -16.61
N GLN A 465 20.42 -31.73 -15.80
CA GLN A 465 19.42 -30.77 -16.27
C GLN A 465 20.04 -29.42 -16.67
N ILE A 466 21.21 -29.10 -16.13
CA ILE A 466 21.96 -27.91 -16.50
C ILE A 466 22.57 -28.13 -17.89
N PRO A 467 22.31 -27.25 -18.87
CA PRO A 467 22.85 -27.40 -20.22
C PRO A 467 24.37 -27.57 -20.21
N SER A 468 24.89 -28.56 -20.93
CA SER A 468 26.35 -28.76 -21.07
C SER A 468 26.94 -28.07 -22.29
N THR A 469 26.09 -27.55 -23.20
CA THR A 469 26.50 -26.90 -24.45
C THR A 469 25.73 -25.62 -24.68
N GLN A 470 26.33 -24.69 -25.43
CA GLN A 470 25.68 -23.42 -25.81
C GLN A 470 24.37 -23.65 -26.58
N LYS A 471 24.32 -24.66 -27.46
CA LYS A 471 23.10 -25.00 -28.21
C LYS A 471 21.95 -25.41 -27.29
N ALA A 472 22.23 -26.23 -26.28
CA ALA A 472 21.22 -26.64 -25.30
C ALA A 472 20.77 -25.46 -24.42
N TYR A 473 21.72 -24.59 -24.02
CA TYR A 473 21.43 -23.36 -23.30
C TYR A 473 20.52 -22.42 -24.11
N ASP A 474 20.86 -22.14 -25.37
CA ASP A 474 20.09 -21.28 -26.26
C ASP A 474 18.71 -21.87 -26.54
N THR A 475 18.59 -23.20 -26.67
CA THR A 475 17.30 -23.88 -26.83
C THR A 475 16.41 -23.67 -25.60
N LEU A 476 16.98 -23.80 -24.40
CA LEU A 476 16.23 -23.60 -23.16
C LEU A 476 15.80 -22.13 -22.99
N ARG A 477 16.73 -21.20 -23.26
CA ARG A 477 16.47 -19.76 -23.23
C ARG A 477 15.36 -19.38 -24.23
N ALA A 478 15.41 -19.90 -25.45
CA ALA A 478 14.39 -19.66 -26.46
C ALA A 478 13.02 -20.20 -26.05
N LYS A 479 12.96 -21.42 -25.50
CA LYS A 479 11.70 -21.98 -24.98
C LYS A 479 11.11 -21.15 -23.84
N LEU A 480 11.96 -20.64 -22.94
CA LEU A 480 11.52 -19.76 -21.86
C LEU A 480 10.97 -18.42 -22.40
N ASP A 481 11.68 -17.79 -23.35
CA ASP A 481 11.21 -16.56 -24.02
C ASP A 481 9.84 -16.77 -24.69
N ILE A 482 9.65 -17.89 -25.40
CA ILE A 482 8.38 -18.25 -26.05
C ILE A 482 7.27 -18.48 -25.02
N HIS A 483 7.57 -19.22 -23.94
CA HIS A 483 6.61 -19.49 -22.88
C HIS A 483 6.12 -18.19 -22.23
N ILE A 484 7.04 -17.25 -21.95
CA ILE A 484 6.69 -15.94 -21.40
C ILE A 484 5.89 -15.13 -22.42
N ALA A 485 6.24 -15.13 -23.70
CA ALA A 485 5.46 -14.45 -24.72
C ALA A 485 4.02 -14.98 -24.82
N LYS A 486 3.83 -16.30 -24.70
CA LYS A 486 2.49 -16.93 -24.60
C LYS A 486 1.77 -16.52 -23.31
N LEU A 487 2.46 -16.37 -22.19
CA LEU A 487 1.90 -15.83 -20.94
C LEU A 487 1.39 -14.39 -21.10
N TYR A 488 2.07 -13.58 -21.92
CA TYR A 488 1.63 -12.23 -22.29
C TYR A 488 0.50 -12.21 -23.35
N GLY A 489 0.03 -13.38 -23.79
CA GLY A 489 -1.03 -13.50 -24.79
C GLY A 489 -0.61 -13.19 -26.22
N LEU A 490 0.70 -13.18 -26.52
CA LEU A 490 1.20 -12.88 -27.87
C LEU A 490 1.03 -14.08 -28.81
N SER A 491 0.63 -13.79 -30.04
CA SER A 491 0.68 -14.71 -31.17
C SER A 491 2.12 -14.88 -31.69
N LYS A 492 2.32 -15.87 -32.57
CA LYS A 492 3.61 -16.11 -33.24
C LYS A 492 4.04 -14.91 -34.06
N GLU A 493 3.09 -14.33 -34.79
CA GLU A 493 3.29 -13.20 -35.68
C GLU A 493 3.70 -11.95 -34.89
N GLU A 494 3.01 -11.65 -33.79
CA GLU A 494 3.33 -10.52 -32.91
C GLU A 494 4.69 -10.70 -32.24
N PHE A 495 5.00 -11.91 -31.76
CA PHE A 495 6.31 -12.17 -31.18
C PHE A 495 7.42 -12.03 -32.23
N CYS A 496 7.21 -12.52 -33.45
CA CYS A 496 8.16 -12.34 -34.55
C CYS A 496 8.36 -10.85 -34.90
N ALA A 497 7.30 -10.04 -34.91
CA ALA A 497 7.38 -8.60 -35.10
C ALA A 497 8.18 -7.91 -33.99
N ILE A 498 8.03 -8.35 -32.73
CA ILE A 498 8.87 -7.89 -31.62
C ILE A 498 10.34 -8.20 -31.89
N LEU A 499 10.67 -9.41 -32.33
CA LEU A 499 12.06 -9.81 -32.61
C LEU A 499 12.74 -8.93 -33.68
N GLU A 500 11.99 -8.45 -34.68
CA GLU A 500 12.52 -7.55 -35.72
C GLU A 500 13.00 -6.20 -35.18
N SER A 501 12.47 -5.76 -34.03
CA SER A 501 12.94 -4.54 -33.37
C SER A 501 14.35 -4.65 -32.77
N PHE A 502 14.84 -5.87 -32.50
CA PHE A 502 16.13 -6.11 -31.87
C PHE A 502 17.27 -6.20 -32.90
N LYS A 503 17.56 -5.10 -33.60
CA LYS A 503 18.57 -5.05 -34.67
C LYS A 503 19.93 -5.63 -34.26
N VAL A 504 20.46 -5.21 -33.11
CA VAL A 504 21.77 -5.68 -32.61
C VAL A 504 21.75 -7.18 -32.30
N LEU A 505 20.67 -7.70 -31.70
CA LEU A 505 20.53 -9.13 -31.41
C LEU A 505 20.43 -9.93 -32.72
N HIS A 506 19.71 -9.41 -33.71
CA HIS A 506 19.59 -10.03 -35.02
C HIS A 506 20.95 -10.14 -35.72
N ASP A 507 21.76 -9.09 -35.67
CA ASP A 507 23.07 -9.05 -36.32
C ASP A 507 24.09 -9.95 -35.60
N LYS A 508 24.11 -9.93 -34.26
CA LYS A 508 25.09 -10.70 -33.47
C LYS A 508 24.69 -12.16 -33.30
N GLN A 509 23.40 -12.47 -33.23
CA GLN A 509 22.89 -13.82 -32.95
C GLN A 509 21.78 -14.27 -33.94
N PRO A 510 22.03 -14.28 -35.26
CA PRO A 510 21.02 -14.62 -36.27
C PRO A 510 20.51 -16.07 -36.13
N ARG A 511 21.37 -16.98 -35.67
CA ARG A 511 20.99 -18.38 -35.39
C ARG A 511 20.03 -18.49 -34.21
N TYR A 512 20.18 -17.66 -33.18
CA TYR A 512 19.27 -17.62 -32.03
C TYR A 512 17.88 -17.11 -32.44
N ILE A 513 17.82 -16.06 -33.27
CA ILE A 513 16.55 -15.57 -33.83
C ILE A 513 15.85 -16.65 -34.66
N THR A 514 16.61 -17.36 -35.51
CA THR A 514 16.07 -18.47 -36.31
C THR A 514 15.52 -19.57 -35.41
N LEU A 515 16.25 -19.91 -34.34
CA LEU A 515 15.84 -20.90 -33.35
C LEU A 515 14.53 -20.50 -32.65
N LEU A 516 14.42 -19.26 -32.16
CA LEU A 516 13.18 -18.72 -31.56
C LEU A 516 11.97 -18.87 -32.50
N LYS A 517 12.13 -18.49 -33.78
CA LYS A 517 11.06 -18.59 -34.78
C LYS A 517 10.66 -20.05 -35.06
N SER A 518 11.63 -20.97 -35.06
CA SER A 518 11.39 -22.39 -35.32
C SER A 518 10.74 -23.14 -34.15
N LEU A 519 10.99 -22.72 -32.91
CA LEU A 519 10.48 -23.39 -31.71
C LEU A 519 9.07 -22.93 -31.32
N TRP A 520 8.56 -21.87 -31.97
CA TRP A 520 7.20 -21.41 -31.77
C TRP A 520 6.22 -22.31 -32.54
N GLU A 521 5.70 -23.31 -31.83
CA GLU A 521 4.55 -24.13 -32.23
C GLU A 521 3.22 -23.40 -31.97
#